data_AF-A0A8T6UM46-F1
#
_entry.id   AF-A0A8T6UM46-F1
#
_cell.length_a   1.000
_cell.length_b   1.000
_cell.length_c   1.000
_cell.angle_alpha   90.00
_cell.angle_beta   90.00
_cell.angle_gamma   90.00
#
_symmetry.space_group_name_H-M   'P 1'
#
loop_
_entity.id
_entity.type
_entity.pdbx_description
1 polymer ?
#
loop_
_entity_poly.entity_id
_entity_poly.type
_entity_poly.pdbx_seq_one_letter_code
_entity_poly.pdbx_strand_id
1 'polypeptide(L)'
;MIAASFRFPAGRYHATPWGQHVNEGVPEWPPSPWRILRALVSSWKRTMPEVKEKKIQEILSQLCSAPLFHLPRATVSHTRHYMPWDKRWRKKRDASRTLVFNTFVAISKEDPVVVYWPEADLDEKQKETLDSLLRNLHYLGRSESWCIAQLVNSPNLDKVNAQPVNGKTQAPKDSDIAYVLTPKENLDMTHRLDRHHPLLVRTTILREEMKRVDPPGSRWIRYSRPENCFEPEFQAVTPKTVGVRVNVVRYLIDGKVLPPVTDALPLGRLSRAVAMSVYGGSDDKRSTVLSGKDEDGNPLKGHIHAFYLPSDEDGDDRLDHITLYSSMGFEPEHQNALGRLTTLYGRRGKPDLELMLLGMTVHPDGTPENPVTGKSREWHSFTPYL
;
A
#
# COMPACT_ATOMS: atom_id res chain seq x y z
N MET A 1 -30.77 2.05 12.31
CA MET A 1 -29.36 1.64 12.12
C MET A 1 -28.52 2.81 11.67
N ILE A 2 -27.27 2.87 12.16
CA ILE A 2 -26.27 3.87 11.78
C ILE A 2 -25.02 3.15 11.29
N ALA A 3 -24.34 3.69 10.28
CA ALA A 3 -23.03 3.21 9.88
C ALA A 3 -22.10 4.35 9.52
N ALA A 4 -20.83 4.21 9.87
CA ALA A 4 -19.78 5.15 9.58
C ALA A 4 -18.66 4.46 8.80
N SER A 5 -18.17 5.12 7.76
CA SER A 5 -17.00 4.69 6.99
C SER A 5 -15.77 5.48 7.41
N PHE A 6 -14.60 4.83 7.41
CA PHE A 6 -13.30 5.41 7.71
C PHE A 6 -12.32 5.00 6.62
N ARG A 7 -11.95 5.96 5.77
CA ARG A 7 -10.97 5.77 4.70
C ARG A 7 -9.64 6.39 5.11
N PHE A 8 -8.54 5.69 4.83
CA PHE A 8 -7.21 6.11 5.26
C PHE A 8 -6.36 6.52 4.04
N PRO A 9 -6.30 7.81 3.67
CA PRO A 9 -5.63 8.28 2.46
C PRO A 9 -4.11 7.98 2.42
N ALA A 10 -3.48 7.80 3.59
CA ALA A 10 -2.08 7.38 3.67
C ALA A 10 -1.88 5.88 3.38
N GLY A 11 -2.96 5.10 3.25
CA GLY A 11 -2.94 3.65 3.09
C GLY A 11 -2.47 2.89 4.33
N ARG A 12 -2.51 3.54 5.50
CA ARG A 12 -2.00 2.99 6.77
C ARG A 12 -2.91 3.36 7.93
N TYR A 13 -3.22 2.38 8.77
CA TYR A 13 -3.89 2.54 10.04
C TYR A 13 -2.95 2.14 11.19
N HIS A 14 -2.53 3.11 11.97
CA HIS A 14 -1.67 2.98 13.15
C HIS A 14 -2.53 3.05 14.41
N ALA A 15 -2.73 1.91 15.06
CA ALA A 15 -3.34 1.85 16.38
C ALA A 15 -2.73 0.72 17.21
N THR A 16 -2.30 1.07 18.42
CA THR A 16 -1.81 0.10 19.41
C THR A 16 -3.00 -0.33 20.26
N PRO A 17 -3.30 -1.63 20.37
CA PRO A 17 -4.39 -2.13 21.20
C PRO A 17 -4.28 -1.63 22.64
N TRP A 18 -5.42 -1.44 23.29
CA TRP A 18 -5.42 -1.07 24.70
C TRP A 18 -4.68 -2.12 25.54
N GLY A 19 -3.86 -1.67 26.49
CA GLY A 19 -3.10 -2.57 27.35
C GLY A 19 -1.82 -3.16 26.73
N GLN A 20 -1.57 -2.94 25.44
CA GLN A 20 -0.36 -3.39 24.75
C GLN A 20 0.69 -2.29 24.62
N HIS A 21 1.96 -2.70 24.59
CA HIS A 21 3.08 -1.82 24.32
C HIS A 21 3.38 -1.76 22.81
N VAL A 22 3.80 -0.60 22.32
CA VAL A 22 4.07 -0.36 20.88
C VAL A 22 5.09 -1.33 20.27
N ASN A 23 6.04 -1.82 21.08
CA ASN A 23 7.08 -2.75 20.66
C ASN A 23 6.64 -4.21 20.60
N GLU A 24 5.40 -4.53 20.98
CA GLU A 24 4.86 -5.89 20.78
C GLU A 24 4.51 -6.15 19.31
N GLY A 25 4.42 -5.10 18.49
CA GLY A 25 4.20 -5.26 17.06
C GLY A 25 2.82 -5.78 16.68
N VAL A 26 1.84 -5.69 17.59
CA VAL A 26 0.45 -6.10 17.35
C VAL A 26 -0.40 -4.87 17.03
N PRO A 27 -1.02 -4.79 15.83
CA PRO A 27 -1.96 -3.72 15.52
C PRO A 27 -3.34 -3.97 16.12
N GLU A 28 -4.08 -2.90 16.39
CA GLU A 28 -5.52 -2.97 16.69
C GLU A 28 -6.31 -3.18 15.38
N TRP A 29 -7.00 -4.31 15.24
CA TRP A 29 -7.84 -4.61 14.07
C TRP A 29 -8.92 -5.62 14.46
N PRO A 30 -10.23 -5.31 14.40
CA PRO A 30 -10.83 -4.04 13.99
C PRO A 30 -10.48 -2.87 14.93
N PRO A 31 -10.68 -1.61 14.50
CA PRO A 31 -10.63 -0.44 15.38
C PRO A 31 -11.56 -0.60 16.58
N SER A 32 -11.06 -0.33 17.79
CA SER A 32 -11.88 -0.48 18.99
C SER A 32 -13.02 0.56 19.02
N PRO A 33 -14.28 0.15 19.29
CA PRO A 33 -15.39 1.09 19.49
C PRO A 33 -15.09 2.11 20.59
N TRP A 34 -14.36 1.70 21.64
CA TRP A 34 -13.88 2.61 22.68
C TRP A 34 -13.07 3.77 22.10
N ARG A 35 -12.15 3.48 21.17
CA ARG A 35 -11.34 4.50 20.50
C ARG A 35 -12.16 5.37 19.56
N ILE A 36 -13.14 4.81 18.87
CA ILE A 36 -14.05 5.57 18.00
C ILE A 36 -14.83 6.60 18.84
N LEU A 37 -15.43 6.20 19.97
CA LEU A 37 -16.14 7.15 20.85
C LEU A 37 -15.22 8.26 21.35
N ARG A 38 -13.99 7.91 21.74
CA ARG A 38 -12.97 8.91 22.16
C ARG A 38 -12.62 9.88 21.04
N ALA A 39 -12.49 9.37 19.82
CA ALA A 39 -12.21 10.18 18.63
C ALA A 39 -13.36 11.16 18.34
N LEU A 40 -14.61 10.73 18.46
CA LEU A 40 -15.78 11.61 18.29
C LEU A 40 -15.83 12.72 19.36
N VAL A 41 -15.58 12.40 20.63
CA VAL A 41 -15.51 13.41 21.70
C VAL A 41 -14.37 14.41 21.45
N SER A 42 -13.21 13.93 21.00
CA SER A 42 -12.07 14.79 20.63
C SER A 42 -12.42 15.72 19.46
N SER A 43 -13.07 15.19 18.42
CA SER A 43 -13.53 15.95 17.26
C SER A 43 -14.48 17.07 17.69
N TRP A 44 -15.49 16.74 18.51
CA TRP A 44 -16.44 17.71 19.06
C TRP A 44 -15.75 18.84 19.82
N LYS A 45 -14.95 18.49 20.85
CA LYS A 45 -14.30 19.49 21.71
C LYS A 45 -13.40 20.45 20.92
N ARG A 46 -12.82 20.00 19.81
CA ARG A 46 -11.89 20.79 19.00
C ARG A 46 -12.57 21.62 17.92
N THR A 47 -13.61 21.10 17.28
CA THR A 47 -14.12 21.64 16.01
C THR A 47 -15.56 22.15 16.09
N MET A 48 -16.32 21.73 17.10
CA MET A 48 -17.74 22.09 17.26
C MET A 48 -18.09 22.43 18.73
N PRO A 49 -17.33 23.30 19.41
CA PRO A 49 -17.56 23.61 20.84
C PRO A 49 -18.92 24.26 21.12
N GLU A 50 -19.58 24.82 20.10
CA GLU A 50 -20.91 25.40 20.16
C GLU A 50 -22.04 24.36 20.29
N VAL A 51 -21.80 23.11 19.86
CA VAL A 51 -22.77 22.04 20.01
C VAL A 51 -22.88 21.67 21.49
N LYS A 52 -24.11 21.73 22.02
CA LYS A 52 -24.41 21.41 23.42
C LYS A 52 -23.97 19.99 23.75
N GLU A 53 -23.24 19.85 24.86
CA GLU A 53 -22.73 18.56 25.35
C GLU A 53 -23.81 17.48 25.45
N LYS A 54 -25.02 17.84 25.91
CA LYS A 54 -26.16 16.92 26.00
C LYS A 54 -26.48 16.24 24.66
N LYS A 55 -26.40 16.97 23.55
CA LYS A 55 -26.66 16.41 22.21
C LYS A 55 -25.58 15.38 21.82
N ILE A 56 -24.33 15.63 22.22
CA ILE A 56 -23.21 14.69 21.99
C ILE A 56 -23.39 13.43 22.84
N GLN A 57 -23.76 13.58 24.11
CA GLN A 57 -24.05 12.46 25.01
C GLN A 57 -25.18 11.57 24.47
N GLU A 58 -26.25 12.16 23.95
CA GLU A 58 -27.37 11.45 23.30
C GLU A 58 -26.95 10.68 22.04
N ILE A 59 -26.02 11.21 21.24
CA ILE A 59 -25.48 10.50 20.07
C ILE A 59 -24.58 9.34 20.52
N LEU A 60 -23.66 9.58 21.46
CA LEU A 60 -22.69 8.56 21.90
C LEU A 60 -23.36 7.39 22.61
N SER A 61 -24.48 7.61 23.31
CA SER A 61 -25.23 6.54 23.98
C SER A 61 -25.79 5.51 22.98
N GLN A 62 -26.19 5.95 21.79
CA GLN A 62 -26.66 5.08 20.70
C GLN A 62 -25.52 4.26 20.07
N LEU A 63 -24.26 4.65 20.29
CA LEU A 63 -23.07 3.99 19.73
C LEU A 63 -22.34 3.09 20.73
N CYS A 64 -22.95 2.84 21.90
CA CYS A 64 -22.40 1.96 22.95
C CYS A 64 -22.62 0.45 22.69
N SER A 65 -23.58 0.08 21.84
CA SER A 65 -23.75 -1.31 21.44
C SER A 65 -22.51 -1.80 20.68
N ALA A 66 -22.21 -3.09 20.79
CA ALA A 66 -21.07 -3.68 20.09
C ALA A 66 -21.35 -3.65 18.58
N PRO A 67 -20.57 -2.89 17.77
CA PRO A 67 -20.87 -2.74 16.36
C PRO A 67 -20.45 -3.98 15.54
N LEU A 68 -20.93 -4.04 14.32
CA LEU A 68 -20.44 -4.94 13.28
C LEU A 68 -19.42 -4.19 12.41
N PHE A 69 -18.54 -4.92 11.73
CA PHE A 69 -17.51 -4.33 10.88
C PHE A 69 -17.49 -4.95 9.49
N HIS A 70 -17.26 -4.10 8.49
CA HIS A 70 -16.64 -4.48 7.24
C HIS A 70 -15.18 -4.01 7.29
N LEU A 71 -14.26 -4.97 7.30
CA LEU A 71 -12.82 -4.75 7.26
C LEU A 71 -12.34 -4.97 5.83
N PRO A 72 -11.74 -3.94 5.19
CA PRO A 72 -11.14 -4.12 3.89
C PRO A 72 -9.94 -5.06 3.99
N ARG A 73 -9.47 -5.51 2.82
CA ARG A 73 -8.22 -6.25 2.72
C ARG A 73 -7.07 -5.45 3.32
N ALA A 74 -6.25 -6.13 4.09
CA ALA A 74 -5.24 -5.52 4.91
C ALA A 74 -3.98 -6.38 4.95
N THR A 75 -2.85 -5.78 5.33
CA THR A 75 -1.61 -6.49 5.66
C THR A 75 -0.95 -5.82 6.85
N VAL A 76 -0.42 -6.59 7.80
CA VAL A 76 0.34 -6.00 8.91
C VAL A 76 1.77 -5.71 8.46
N SER A 77 2.26 -4.52 8.79
CA SER A 77 3.65 -4.14 8.57
C SER A 77 4.15 -3.23 9.67
N HIS A 78 5.46 -3.02 9.74
CA HIS A 78 6.06 -2.10 10.69
C HIS A 78 7.29 -1.44 10.11
N THR A 79 7.57 -0.23 10.57
CA THR A 79 8.89 0.39 10.40
C THR A 79 9.67 0.33 11.70
N ARG A 80 11.00 0.23 11.58
CA ARG A 80 11.93 0.06 12.70
C ARG A 80 12.78 1.31 12.83
N HIS A 81 12.74 1.95 13.99
CA HIS A 81 13.45 3.20 14.24
C HIS A 81 14.31 3.09 15.49
N TYR A 82 15.58 3.49 15.40
CA TYR A 82 16.45 3.60 16.55
C TYR A 82 16.35 5.02 17.11
N MET A 83 15.49 5.20 18.12
CA MET A 83 15.21 6.50 18.71
C MET A 83 16.20 6.79 19.87
N PRO A 84 16.72 8.03 20.00
CA PRO A 84 17.46 8.44 21.19
C PRO A 84 16.58 8.26 22.43
N TRP A 85 17.11 7.59 23.45
CA TRP A 85 16.39 7.39 24.71
C TRP A 85 17.29 7.75 25.87
N ASP A 86 16.84 8.65 26.73
CA ASP A 86 17.53 8.99 27.96
C ASP A 86 17.36 7.86 28.98
N LYS A 87 18.29 6.91 28.94
CA LYS A 87 18.44 5.92 29.99
C LYS A 87 19.15 6.65 31.13
N ARG A 88 18.41 7.03 32.19
CA ARG A 88 18.93 7.73 33.39
C ARG A 88 20.23 7.14 33.99
N TRP A 89 20.58 5.90 33.65
CA TRP A 89 21.81 5.22 34.06
C TRP A 89 23.01 5.35 33.08
N ARG A 90 22.83 5.96 31.90
CA ARG A 90 23.89 6.21 30.89
C ARG A 90 24.16 7.71 30.79
N LYS A 91 25.41 8.11 31.08
CA LYS A 91 25.85 9.53 31.13
C LYS A 91 25.81 10.31 29.80
N LYS A 92 25.46 9.69 28.66
CA LYS A 92 25.41 10.35 27.34
C LYS A 92 24.11 10.02 26.61
N ARG A 93 23.24 11.03 26.46
CA ARG A 93 21.92 10.96 25.80
C ARG A 93 21.98 10.37 24.38
N ASP A 94 23.03 10.69 23.64
CA ASP A 94 23.20 10.27 22.23
C ASP A 94 23.82 8.87 22.08
N ALA A 95 24.32 8.28 23.18
CA ALA A 95 24.94 6.95 23.16
C ALA A 95 23.93 5.81 23.36
N SER A 96 22.73 6.09 23.86
CA SER A 96 21.66 5.09 24.00
C SER A 96 20.57 5.30 22.95
N ARG A 97 20.49 4.36 22.02
CA ARG A 97 19.36 4.22 21.10
C ARG A 97 18.50 3.03 21.54
N THR A 98 17.20 3.20 21.50
CA THR A 98 16.23 2.14 21.74
C THR A 98 15.50 1.85 20.43
N LEU A 99 15.40 0.57 20.07
CA LEU A 99 14.61 0.14 18.93
C LEU A 99 13.13 0.32 19.26
N VAL A 100 12.44 1.05 18.38
CA VAL A 100 11.00 1.29 18.46
C VAL A 100 10.35 0.74 17.20
N PHE A 101 9.30 -0.06 17.38
CA PHE A 101 8.44 -0.49 16.30
C PHE A 101 7.32 0.52 16.09
N ASN A 102 7.12 0.88 14.82
CA ASN A 102 5.95 1.61 14.38
C ASN A 102 5.12 0.70 13.49
N THR A 103 4.32 -0.15 14.14
CA THR A 103 3.42 -1.10 13.50
C THR A 103 2.12 -0.46 13.02
N PHE A 104 1.65 -0.90 11.88
CA PHE A 104 0.42 -0.45 11.23
C PHE A 104 -0.22 -1.55 10.41
N VAL A 105 -1.51 -1.35 10.11
CA VAL A 105 -2.26 -2.11 9.12
C VAL A 105 -2.17 -1.34 7.79
N ALA A 106 -1.54 -1.91 6.79
CA ALA A 106 -1.57 -1.43 5.42
C ALA A 106 -2.91 -1.78 4.78
N ILE A 107 -3.56 -0.79 4.19
CA ILE A 107 -4.90 -0.91 3.58
C ILE A 107 -4.95 -0.07 2.31
N SER A 108 -5.80 -0.49 1.37
CA SER A 108 -6.09 0.29 0.17
C SER A 108 -6.58 1.70 0.56
N LYS A 109 -6.15 2.71 -0.21
CA LYS A 109 -6.57 4.11 0.02
C LYS A 109 -8.04 4.34 -0.35
N GLU A 110 -8.62 3.44 -1.14
CA GLU A 110 -10.00 3.56 -1.62
C GLU A 110 -10.98 2.74 -0.78
N ASP A 111 -10.53 1.67 -0.14
CA ASP A 111 -11.40 0.77 0.61
C ASP A 111 -11.52 1.22 2.08
N PRO A 112 -12.72 1.63 2.55
CA PRO A 112 -12.90 2.07 3.92
C PRO A 112 -13.11 0.90 4.89
N VAL A 113 -12.73 1.10 6.15
CA VAL A 113 -13.33 0.35 7.26
C VAL A 113 -14.74 0.88 7.47
N VAL A 114 -15.74 0.00 7.50
CA VAL A 114 -17.13 0.41 7.81
C VAL A 114 -17.55 -0.20 9.13
N VAL A 115 -18.12 0.63 10.00
CA VAL A 115 -18.61 0.27 11.32
C VAL A 115 -20.12 0.44 11.31
N TYR A 116 -20.85 -0.60 11.70
CA TYR A 116 -22.30 -0.62 11.71
C TYR A 116 -22.81 -0.76 13.14
N TRP A 117 -23.74 0.10 13.54
CA TRP A 117 -24.54 -0.03 14.76
C TRP A 117 -26.00 -0.31 14.35
N PRO A 118 -26.40 -1.60 14.24
CA PRO A 118 -27.74 -1.97 13.80
C PRO A 118 -28.84 -1.39 14.69
N GLU A 119 -28.60 -1.43 16.01
CA GLU A 119 -29.53 -1.00 17.05
C GLU A 119 -29.56 0.51 17.28
N ALA A 120 -28.60 1.26 16.72
CA ALA A 120 -28.57 2.71 16.88
C ALA A 120 -29.74 3.35 16.13
N ASP A 121 -30.48 4.18 16.86
CA ASP A 121 -31.57 5.00 16.34
C ASP A 121 -31.29 6.47 16.67
N LEU A 122 -30.99 7.25 15.62
CA LEU A 122 -30.72 8.67 15.72
C LEU A 122 -31.74 9.42 14.88
N ASP A 123 -32.25 10.53 15.40
CA ASP A 123 -33.07 11.45 14.61
C ASP A 123 -32.23 12.18 13.54
N GLU A 124 -32.88 12.85 12.59
CA GLU A 124 -32.18 13.53 11.49
C GLU A 124 -31.20 14.62 11.99
N LYS A 125 -31.54 15.35 13.05
CA LYS A 125 -30.67 16.39 13.61
C LYS A 125 -29.45 15.80 14.31
N GLN A 126 -29.60 14.63 14.90
CA GLN A 126 -28.52 13.86 15.51
C GLN A 126 -27.61 13.26 14.44
N LYS A 127 -28.17 12.72 13.35
CA LYS A 127 -27.41 12.24 12.18
C LYS A 127 -26.59 13.36 11.55
N GLU A 128 -27.17 14.54 11.30
CA GLU A 128 -26.43 15.70 10.78
C GLU A 128 -25.24 16.11 11.67
N THR A 129 -25.44 16.03 12.99
CA THR A 129 -24.38 16.33 13.96
C THR A 129 -23.30 15.26 13.94
N LEU A 130 -23.69 13.98 13.90
CA LEU A 130 -22.74 12.88 13.78
C LEU A 130 -21.95 12.93 12.46
N ASP A 131 -22.59 13.25 11.34
CA ASP A 131 -21.91 13.44 10.05
C ASP A 131 -20.89 14.57 10.13
N SER A 132 -21.25 15.70 10.76
CA SER A 132 -20.32 16.82 10.98
C SER A 132 -19.13 16.42 11.85
N LEU A 133 -19.36 15.65 12.94
CA LEU A 133 -18.29 15.14 13.80
C LEU A 133 -17.34 14.20 13.05
N LEU A 134 -17.88 13.33 12.19
CA LEU A 134 -17.10 12.40 11.37
C LEU A 134 -16.29 13.15 10.31
N ARG A 135 -16.89 14.12 9.61
CA ARG A 135 -16.17 14.95 8.62
C ARG A 135 -15.03 15.74 9.24
N ASN A 136 -15.19 16.18 10.50
CA ASN A 136 -14.18 16.92 11.24
C ASN A 136 -13.11 16.00 11.89
N LEU A 137 -13.27 14.67 11.81
CA LEU A 137 -12.31 13.73 12.37
C LEU A 137 -11.11 13.56 11.43
N HIS A 138 -9.97 14.15 11.80
CA HIS A 138 -8.76 14.13 10.96
C HIS A 138 -7.93 12.85 11.05
N TYR A 139 -8.01 12.11 12.16
CA TYR A 139 -7.29 10.84 12.34
C TYR A 139 -8.05 9.92 13.30
N LEU A 140 -7.89 8.61 13.12
CA LEU A 140 -8.40 7.58 14.02
C LEU A 140 -7.24 6.66 14.38
N GLY A 141 -6.97 6.43 15.68
CA GLY A 141 -5.75 5.73 16.08
C GLY A 141 -4.71 6.69 16.62
N ARG A 142 -3.50 6.59 16.09
CA ARG A 142 -2.41 7.54 16.28
C ARG A 142 -2.45 8.61 15.17
N SER A 143 -1.75 9.73 15.40
CA SER A 143 -1.77 10.90 14.50
C SER A 143 -1.28 10.62 13.07
N GLU A 144 -0.54 9.52 12.86
CA GLU A 144 -0.09 9.06 11.54
C GLU A 144 -1.23 8.45 10.70
N SER A 145 -2.37 8.12 11.33
CA SER A 145 -3.52 7.45 10.72
C SER A 145 -4.56 8.45 10.26
N TRP A 146 -4.20 9.30 9.30
CA TRP A 146 -5.15 10.25 8.73
C TRP A 146 -6.39 9.50 8.24
N CYS A 147 -7.56 10.03 8.55
CA CYS A 147 -8.81 9.43 8.14
C CYS A 147 -9.75 10.46 7.51
N ILE A 148 -10.54 10.00 6.56
CA ILE A 148 -11.73 10.66 6.05
C ILE A 148 -12.89 9.81 6.54
N ALA A 149 -13.72 10.36 7.43
CA ALA A 149 -14.85 9.65 8.00
C ALA A 149 -16.19 10.30 7.62
N GLN A 150 -17.19 9.48 7.32
CA GLN A 150 -18.50 9.91 6.84
C GLN A 150 -19.60 8.92 7.24
N LEU A 151 -20.84 9.39 7.39
CA LEU A 151 -21.99 8.51 7.47
C LEU A 151 -22.21 7.75 6.15
N VAL A 152 -22.67 6.51 6.25
CA VAL A 152 -23.03 5.69 5.10
C VAL A 152 -24.53 5.84 4.82
N ASN A 153 -24.88 6.38 3.65
CA ASN A 153 -26.28 6.65 3.26
C ASN A 153 -27.13 5.39 3.13
N SER A 154 -26.53 4.29 2.65
CA SER A 154 -27.22 3.01 2.44
C SER A 154 -26.34 1.88 2.99
N PRO A 155 -26.38 1.65 4.33
CA PRO A 155 -25.60 0.60 4.95
C PRO A 155 -26.01 -0.78 4.41
N ASN A 156 -25.04 -1.58 3.99
CA ASN A 156 -25.27 -2.94 3.54
C ASN A 156 -24.62 -3.93 4.52
N LEU A 157 -25.46 -4.64 5.29
CA LEU A 157 -25.01 -5.63 6.27
C LEU A 157 -24.45 -6.90 5.62
N ASP A 158 -24.72 -7.18 4.35
CA ASP A 158 -24.17 -8.35 3.64
C ASP A 158 -22.64 -8.26 3.48
N LYS A 159 -22.07 -7.06 3.65
CA LYS A 159 -20.63 -6.84 3.61
C LYS A 159 -19.94 -7.06 4.97
N VAL A 160 -20.68 -7.30 6.05
CA VAL A 160 -20.10 -7.54 7.37
C VAL A 160 -19.22 -8.78 7.32
N ASN A 161 -17.97 -8.63 7.73
CA ASN A 161 -17.01 -9.73 7.82
C ASN A 161 -16.34 -9.84 9.19
N ALA A 162 -16.62 -8.90 10.11
CA ALA A 162 -16.20 -9.03 11.50
C ALA A 162 -17.30 -8.63 12.49
N GLN A 163 -17.52 -9.46 13.50
CA GLN A 163 -18.66 -9.34 14.41
C GLN A 163 -18.40 -9.97 15.80
N PRO A 164 -19.13 -9.55 16.85
CA PRO A 164 -19.06 -10.16 18.18
C PRO A 164 -19.37 -11.67 18.17
N VAL A 165 -18.59 -12.45 18.92
CA VAL A 165 -18.82 -13.88 19.14
C VAL A 165 -19.36 -14.09 20.55
N ASN A 166 -20.66 -14.38 20.64
CA ASN A 166 -21.30 -14.78 21.89
C ASN A 166 -20.88 -16.19 22.27
N GLY A 167 -20.70 -16.48 23.56
CA GLY A 167 -20.19 -17.77 24.07
C GLY A 167 -20.97 -19.03 23.67
N LYS A 168 -22.13 -18.89 23.01
CA LYS A 168 -22.96 -19.99 22.48
C LYS A 168 -22.87 -20.17 20.95
N THR A 169 -22.33 -19.19 20.23
CA THR A 169 -22.22 -19.23 18.77
C THR A 169 -20.78 -19.57 18.41
N GLN A 170 -20.58 -20.71 17.76
CA GLN A 170 -19.26 -21.09 17.28
C GLN A 170 -18.82 -20.06 16.22
N ALA A 171 -17.58 -19.59 16.32
CA ALA A 171 -17.02 -18.70 15.31
C ALA A 171 -17.02 -19.42 13.94
N PRO A 172 -17.19 -18.70 12.82
CA PRO A 172 -17.11 -19.30 11.50
C PRO A 172 -15.82 -20.14 11.32
N LYS A 173 -15.91 -21.19 10.51
CA LYS A 173 -14.84 -22.22 10.39
C LYS A 173 -13.49 -21.67 9.91
N ASP A 174 -13.49 -20.49 9.28
CA ASP A 174 -12.33 -19.79 8.72
C ASP A 174 -12.17 -18.38 9.34
N SER A 175 -12.28 -18.30 10.66
CA SER A 175 -12.22 -17.02 11.39
C SER A 175 -11.17 -17.02 12.50
N ASP A 176 -10.45 -15.91 12.59
CA ASP A 176 -9.57 -15.58 13.70
C ASP A 176 -10.33 -14.78 14.76
N ILE A 177 -9.90 -14.88 16.03
CA ILE A 177 -10.52 -14.20 17.16
C ILE A 177 -9.66 -13.01 17.61
N ALA A 178 -10.21 -11.81 17.44
CA ALA A 178 -9.66 -10.58 18.01
C ALA A 178 -10.38 -10.20 19.30
N TYR A 179 -9.64 -9.79 20.33
CA TYR A 179 -10.22 -9.16 21.52
C TYR A 179 -10.33 -7.66 21.30
N VAL A 180 -11.55 -7.13 21.35
CA VAL A 180 -11.86 -5.73 21.02
C VAL A 180 -12.41 -5.03 22.25
N LEU A 181 -11.80 -3.90 22.60
CA LEU A 181 -12.26 -3.06 23.72
C LEU A 181 -13.50 -2.27 23.30
N THR A 182 -14.62 -2.54 23.95
CA THR A 182 -15.91 -1.90 23.68
C THR A 182 -16.42 -1.19 24.94
N PRO A 183 -17.26 -0.15 24.81
CA PRO A 183 -18.04 0.33 25.95
C PRO A 183 -19.01 -0.76 26.43
N LYS A 184 -19.33 -0.76 27.72
CA LYS A 184 -20.48 -1.47 28.23
C LYS A 184 -21.74 -0.78 27.71
N GLU A 185 -22.80 -1.55 27.44
CA GLU A 185 -24.09 -1.00 27.00
C GLU A 185 -24.67 0.01 27.99
N ASN A 186 -24.41 -0.20 29.29
CA ASN A 186 -24.82 0.69 30.37
C ASN A 186 -23.76 1.73 30.76
N LEU A 187 -22.82 2.07 29.87
CA LEU A 187 -21.89 3.17 30.10
C LEU A 187 -22.69 4.46 30.27
N ASP A 188 -22.60 5.06 31.46
CA ASP A 188 -23.34 6.26 31.78
C ASP A 188 -22.79 7.48 31.01
N MET A 189 -23.47 7.82 29.91
CA MET A 189 -23.19 8.99 29.10
C MET A 189 -23.80 10.28 29.65
N THR A 190 -24.55 10.25 30.76
CA THR A 190 -25.12 11.46 31.37
C THR A 190 -24.07 12.28 32.13
N HIS A 191 -22.99 11.62 32.57
CA HIS A 191 -21.85 12.28 33.18
C HIS A 191 -21.15 13.22 32.20
N ARG A 192 -20.66 14.33 32.75
CA ARG A 192 -19.95 15.36 31.99
C ARG A 192 -18.77 14.76 31.22
N LEU A 193 -18.67 15.06 29.93
CA LEU A 193 -17.59 14.69 29.02
C LEU A 193 -16.35 15.55 29.27
N ASP A 194 -15.75 15.35 30.45
CA ASP A 194 -14.51 15.99 30.88
C ASP A 194 -13.44 14.95 31.27
N ARG A 195 -12.32 15.40 31.87
CA ARG A 195 -11.18 14.54 32.24
C ARG A 195 -11.53 13.42 33.25
N HIS A 196 -12.70 13.46 33.89
CA HIS A 196 -13.19 12.45 34.83
C HIS A 196 -14.13 11.44 34.15
N HIS A 197 -14.62 11.74 32.95
CA HIS A 197 -15.39 10.79 32.17
C HIS A 197 -14.55 9.56 31.81
N PRO A 198 -15.08 8.33 31.89
CA PRO A 198 -14.30 7.13 31.61
C PRO A 198 -13.67 7.10 30.21
N LEU A 199 -14.35 7.63 29.19
CA LEU A 199 -13.77 7.77 27.83
C LEU A 199 -12.52 8.66 27.81
N LEU A 200 -12.42 9.65 28.68
CA LEU A 200 -11.37 10.66 28.66
C LEU A 200 -10.32 10.47 29.76
N VAL A 201 -10.40 9.39 30.53
CA VAL A 201 -9.42 9.06 31.56
C VAL A 201 -8.03 8.92 30.94
N ARG A 202 -7.04 9.53 31.58
CA ARG A 202 -5.61 9.39 31.23
C ARG A 202 -5.10 8.05 31.74
N THR A 203 -4.17 7.44 30.99
CA THR A 203 -3.56 6.16 31.39
C THR A 203 -2.79 6.25 32.70
N THR A 204 -2.16 7.39 32.99
CA THR A 204 -1.49 7.64 34.27
C THR A 204 -2.47 7.59 35.44
N ILE A 205 -3.57 8.34 35.38
CA ILE A 205 -4.63 8.33 36.41
C ILE A 205 -5.20 6.93 36.57
N LEU A 206 -5.48 6.24 35.45
CA LEU A 206 -6.04 4.89 35.47
C LEU A 206 -5.13 3.89 36.22
N ARG A 207 -3.82 3.95 35.98
CA ARG A 207 -2.84 3.01 36.53
C ARG A 207 -2.41 3.39 37.95
N GLU A 208 -2.11 4.66 38.17
CA GLU A 208 -1.49 5.14 39.40
C GLU A 208 -2.52 5.44 40.49
N GLU A 209 -3.65 6.05 40.15
CA GLU A 209 -4.68 6.46 41.11
C GLU A 209 -5.80 5.40 41.21
N MET A 210 -6.38 5.00 40.07
CA MET A 210 -7.52 4.08 40.06
C MET A 210 -7.11 2.60 40.23
N LYS A 211 -5.82 2.29 40.11
CA LYS A 211 -5.28 0.91 40.16
C LYS A 211 -5.99 -0.05 39.21
N ARG A 212 -6.35 0.41 38.01
CA ARG A 212 -7.04 -0.38 36.98
C ARG A 212 -6.17 -0.56 35.73
N VAL A 213 -6.39 -1.68 35.05
CA VAL A 213 -5.80 -1.98 33.74
C VAL A 213 -6.66 -1.39 32.62
N ASP A 214 -7.98 -1.58 32.73
CA ASP A 214 -8.97 -1.18 31.75
C ASP A 214 -9.80 0.03 32.23
N PRO A 215 -10.23 0.92 31.32
CA PRO A 215 -11.08 2.05 31.67
C PRO A 215 -12.40 1.60 32.32
N PRO A 216 -12.90 2.31 33.33
CA PRO A 216 -14.23 2.06 33.87
C PRO A 216 -15.29 2.09 32.74
N GLY A 217 -16.29 1.22 32.83
CA GLY A 217 -17.36 1.17 31.81
C GLY A 217 -16.92 0.61 30.44
N SER A 218 -15.71 0.06 30.32
CA SER A 218 -15.30 -0.75 29.16
C SER A 218 -15.47 -2.25 29.42
N ARG A 219 -15.51 -3.05 28.35
CA ARG A 219 -15.49 -4.51 28.35
C ARG A 219 -14.74 -5.04 27.12
N TRP A 220 -14.05 -6.17 27.29
CA TRP A 220 -13.43 -6.90 26.18
C TRP A 220 -14.43 -7.86 25.57
N ILE A 221 -14.62 -7.78 24.25
CA ILE A 221 -15.49 -8.68 23.48
C ILE A 221 -14.64 -9.42 22.47
N ARG A 222 -14.89 -10.72 22.29
CA ARG A 222 -14.30 -11.52 21.22
C ARG A 222 -15.02 -11.20 19.91
N TYR A 223 -14.27 -10.83 18.89
CA TYR A 223 -14.76 -10.64 17.53
C TYR A 223 -14.19 -11.71 16.63
N SER A 224 -15.03 -12.34 15.81
CA SER A 224 -14.59 -13.12 14.67
C SER A 224 -14.25 -12.17 13.54
N ARG A 225 -13.12 -12.39 12.87
CA ARG A 225 -12.73 -11.74 11.60
C ARG A 225 -12.21 -12.81 10.64
N PRO A 226 -12.11 -12.55 9.32
CA PRO A 226 -11.57 -13.55 8.40
C PRO A 226 -10.16 -13.96 8.82
N GLU A 227 -9.84 -15.25 8.81
CA GLU A 227 -8.51 -15.75 9.20
C GLU A 227 -7.41 -15.14 8.33
N ASN A 228 -7.67 -15.01 7.04
CA ASN A 228 -6.78 -14.41 6.06
C ASN A 228 -6.82 -12.86 6.02
N CYS A 229 -7.35 -12.19 7.05
CA CYS A 229 -7.53 -10.73 7.04
C CYS A 229 -6.23 -9.92 6.87
N PHE A 230 -5.07 -10.56 7.05
CA PHE A 230 -3.75 -9.98 6.85
C PHE A 230 -2.90 -10.64 5.77
N GLU A 231 -3.42 -11.65 5.08
CA GLU A 231 -2.67 -12.33 4.03
C GLU A 231 -2.54 -11.42 2.80
N PRO A 232 -1.32 -11.28 2.24
CA PRO A 232 -1.13 -10.50 1.04
C PRO A 232 -1.73 -11.25 -0.16
N GLU A 233 -2.73 -10.65 -0.82
CA GLU A 233 -3.14 -11.10 -2.15
C GLU A 233 -2.29 -10.39 -3.22
N PHE A 234 -1.49 -11.17 -3.95
CA PHE A 234 -0.73 -10.67 -5.09
C PHE A 234 -1.67 -10.41 -6.26
N GLN A 235 -2.08 -9.16 -6.46
CA GLN A 235 -2.76 -8.78 -7.69
C GLN A 235 -1.69 -8.48 -8.74
N ALA A 236 -1.49 -9.42 -9.68
CA ALA A 236 -0.69 -9.17 -10.87
C ALA A 236 -1.35 -8.04 -11.67
N VAL A 237 -0.85 -6.81 -11.53
CA VAL A 237 -1.30 -5.69 -12.34
C VAL A 237 -0.65 -5.86 -13.70
N THR A 238 -1.38 -6.37 -14.68
CA THR A 238 -0.97 -6.24 -16.09
C THR A 238 -1.00 -4.76 -16.42
N PRO A 239 0.13 -4.12 -16.78
CA PRO A 239 0.11 -2.74 -17.22
C PRO A 239 -0.86 -2.62 -18.39
N LYS A 240 -1.82 -1.70 -18.33
CA LYS A 240 -2.62 -1.36 -19.51
C LYS A 240 -1.67 -0.71 -20.51
N THR A 241 -1.26 -1.44 -21.54
CA THR A 241 -0.57 -0.87 -22.69
C THR A 241 -1.50 0.17 -23.31
N VAL A 242 -1.06 1.43 -23.33
CA VAL A 242 -1.75 2.49 -24.07
C VAL A 242 -1.66 2.08 -25.54
N GLY A 243 -2.78 2.06 -26.27
CA GLY A 243 -2.86 1.59 -27.67
C GLY A 243 -2.09 2.44 -28.70
N VAL A 244 -1.04 3.14 -28.29
CA VAL A 244 -0.19 3.98 -29.13
C VAL A 244 1.07 3.17 -29.47
N ARG A 245 1.36 3.04 -30.77
CA ARG A 245 2.63 2.50 -31.28
C ARG A 245 3.80 3.30 -30.71
N VAL A 246 4.81 2.62 -30.16
CA VAL A 246 6.04 3.22 -29.62
C VAL A 246 7.23 2.88 -30.51
N ASN A 247 8.30 3.67 -30.51
CA ASN A 247 9.48 3.40 -31.32
C ASN A 247 10.70 3.02 -30.49
N VAL A 248 10.68 3.34 -29.19
CA VAL A 248 11.79 3.13 -28.28
C VAL A 248 11.32 2.36 -27.05
N VAL A 249 12.10 1.38 -26.64
CA VAL A 249 11.93 0.62 -25.38
C VAL A 249 13.28 0.58 -24.67
N ARG A 250 13.35 1.01 -23.40
CA ARG A 250 14.60 1.08 -22.62
C ARG A 250 14.56 0.15 -21.41
N TYR A 251 15.68 -0.51 -21.15
CA TYR A 251 15.90 -1.34 -19.98
C TYR A 251 17.17 -0.92 -19.25
N LEU A 252 17.13 -0.99 -17.93
CA LEU A 252 18.31 -1.11 -17.08
C LEU A 252 18.67 -2.59 -16.95
N ILE A 253 19.97 -2.90 -16.96
CA ILE A 253 20.52 -4.22 -16.71
C ILE A 253 20.88 -4.31 -15.23
N ASP A 254 20.34 -5.31 -14.54
CA ASP A 254 20.73 -5.66 -13.18
C ASP A 254 21.41 -7.04 -13.18
N GLY A 255 22.51 -7.14 -12.43
CA GLY A 255 23.31 -8.35 -12.38
C GLY A 255 24.49 -8.22 -11.44
N LYS A 256 24.95 -9.35 -10.90
CA LYS A 256 26.09 -9.40 -9.98
C LYS A 256 27.37 -8.79 -10.57
N VAL A 257 27.56 -8.96 -11.88
CA VAL A 257 28.66 -8.37 -12.66
C VAL A 257 28.11 -8.01 -14.04
N LEU A 258 28.16 -6.72 -14.38
CA LEU A 258 27.70 -6.24 -15.68
C LEU A 258 28.68 -6.61 -16.81
N PRO A 259 28.20 -6.87 -18.04
CA PRO A 259 29.07 -7.20 -19.16
C PRO A 259 30.00 -6.04 -19.52
N PRO A 260 31.27 -6.27 -19.91
CA PRO A 260 32.11 -5.20 -20.45
C PRO A 260 31.56 -4.63 -21.76
N VAL A 261 31.92 -3.39 -22.11
CA VAL A 261 31.54 -2.76 -23.40
C VAL A 261 31.90 -3.59 -24.64
N THR A 262 32.94 -4.42 -24.55
CA THR A 262 33.35 -5.36 -25.62
C THR A 262 32.32 -6.46 -25.90
N ASP A 263 31.39 -6.71 -24.97
CA ASP A 263 30.28 -7.66 -25.12
C ASP A 263 29.01 -7.03 -25.76
N ALA A 264 29.06 -5.78 -26.24
CA ALA A 264 27.88 -5.09 -26.79
C ALA A 264 27.21 -5.87 -27.94
N LEU A 265 27.99 -6.42 -28.87
CA LEU A 265 27.44 -7.23 -29.97
C LEU A 265 26.84 -8.57 -29.48
N PRO A 266 27.55 -9.38 -28.66
CA PRO A 266 26.97 -10.56 -28.02
C PRO A 266 25.67 -10.28 -27.26
N LEU A 267 25.64 -9.20 -26.47
CA LEU A 267 24.50 -8.82 -25.64
C LEU A 267 23.32 -8.34 -26.48
N GLY A 268 23.56 -7.53 -27.51
CA GLY A 268 22.53 -7.13 -28.47
C GLY A 268 21.91 -8.33 -29.20
N ARG A 269 22.74 -9.30 -29.61
CA ARG A 269 22.28 -10.55 -30.23
C ARG A 269 21.46 -11.41 -29.27
N LEU A 270 21.87 -11.51 -28.00
CA LEU A 270 21.13 -12.24 -26.97
C LEU A 270 19.77 -11.58 -26.73
N SER A 271 19.75 -10.26 -26.55
CA SER A 271 18.54 -9.47 -26.37
C SER A 271 17.55 -9.67 -27.52
N ARG A 272 18.04 -9.67 -28.76
CA ARG A 272 17.24 -9.98 -29.94
C ARG A 272 16.62 -11.37 -29.89
N ALA A 273 17.41 -12.38 -29.57
CA ALA A 273 16.93 -13.77 -29.52
C ALA A 273 15.86 -13.96 -28.43
N VAL A 274 16.07 -13.40 -27.24
CA VAL A 274 15.09 -13.51 -26.14
C VAL A 274 13.84 -12.71 -26.45
N ALA A 275 13.95 -11.48 -26.98
CA ALA A 275 12.79 -10.69 -27.40
C ALA A 275 11.92 -11.44 -28.43
N MET A 276 12.54 -12.08 -29.43
CA MET A 276 11.83 -12.91 -30.40
C MET A 276 11.17 -14.13 -29.74
N SER A 277 11.85 -14.80 -28.79
CA SER A 277 11.30 -15.95 -28.07
C SER A 277 10.10 -15.57 -27.20
N VAL A 278 10.17 -14.45 -26.47
CA VAL A 278 9.08 -13.96 -25.62
C VAL A 278 7.88 -13.50 -26.45
N TYR A 279 8.13 -12.91 -27.62
CA TYR A 279 7.06 -12.56 -28.56
C TYR A 279 6.39 -13.79 -29.18
N GLY A 280 7.18 -14.77 -29.63
CA GLY A 280 6.67 -15.99 -30.25
C GLY A 280 5.82 -16.84 -29.31
N GLY A 281 6.21 -16.91 -28.03
CA GLY A 281 5.48 -17.67 -27.01
C GLY A 281 5.26 -19.13 -27.43
N SER A 282 4.14 -19.72 -27.01
CA SER A 282 3.76 -21.08 -27.40
C SER A 282 3.23 -21.20 -28.84
N ASP A 283 2.88 -20.08 -29.46
CA ASP A 283 2.27 -20.02 -30.79
C ASP A 283 3.31 -19.91 -31.92
N ASP A 284 4.61 -19.89 -31.60
CA ASP A 284 5.75 -19.68 -32.52
C ASP A 284 5.56 -18.47 -33.47
N LYS A 285 4.93 -17.40 -32.98
CA LYS A 285 4.68 -16.18 -33.77
C LYS A 285 5.99 -15.51 -34.16
N ARG A 286 6.08 -15.09 -35.42
CA ARG A 286 7.24 -14.36 -35.94
C ARG A 286 6.92 -12.89 -36.07
N SER A 287 7.84 -12.03 -35.62
CA SER A 287 7.74 -10.59 -35.80
C SER A 287 8.77 -10.12 -36.82
N THR A 288 8.29 -9.50 -37.90
CA THR A 288 9.13 -8.81 -38.90
C THR A 288 9.91 -7.66 -38.28
N VAL A 289 9.30 -6.94 -37.34
CA VAL A 289 9.93 -5.82 -36.62
C VAL A 289 11.08 -6.30 -35.73
N LEU A 290 10.90 -7.36 -34.93
CA LEU A 290 11.93 -7.86 -34.02
C LEU A 290 13.03 -8.65 -34.74
N SER A 291 12.65 -9.42 -35.76
CA SER A 291 13.59 -10.27 -36.50
C SER A 291 14.36 -9.53 -37.58
N GLY A 292 13.79 -8.46 -38.16
CA GLY A 292 14.33 -7.84 -39.38
C GLY A 292 14.24 -8.74 -40.61
N LYS A 293 13.30 -9.69 -40.63
CA LYS A 293 13.04 -10.60 -41.75
C LYS A 293 11.58 -10.55 -42.18
N ASP A 294 11.33 -10.68 -43.48
CA ASP A 294 9.98 -10.87 -44.01
C ASP A 294 9.43 -12.28 -43.72
N GLU A 295 8.21 -12.56 -44.18
CA GLU A 295 7.52 -13.84 -43.96
C GLU A 295 8.27 -15.03 -44.59
N ASP A 296 8.96 -14.79 -45.70
CA ASP A 296 9.80 -15.77 -46.40
C ASP A 296 11.18 -15.96 -45.74
N GLY A 297 11.50 -15.16 -44.72
CA GLY A 297 12.75 -15.22 -43.96
C GLY A 297 13.91 -14.44 -44.57
N ASN A 298 13.66 -13.63 -45.61
CA ASN A 298 14.65 -12.76 -46.23
C ASN A 298 14.91 -11.51 -45.37
N PRO A 299 16.15 -11.01 -45.30
CA PRO A 299 16.45 -9.78 -44.58
C PRO A 299 15.72 -8.56 -45.17
N LEU A 300 15.12 -7.74 -44.30
CA LEU A 300 14.49 -6.48 -44.71
C LEU A 300 15.53 -5.45 -45.18
N LYS A 301 15.16 -4.65 -46.18
CA LYS A 301 15.96 -3.53 -46.68
C LYS A 301 15.73 -2.25 -45.87
N GLY A 302 16.71 -1.36 -45.86
CA GLY A 302 16.60 -0.03 -45.26
C GLY A 302 16.71 0.02 -43.73
N HIS A 303 17.12 -1.08 -43.08
CA HIS A 303 17.34 -1.15 -41.62
C HIS A 303 16.20 -0.57 -40.78
N ILE A 304 14.95 -0.77 -41.23
CA ILE A 304 13.77 -0.20 -40.57
C ILE A 304 13.33 -0.96 -39.31
N HIS A 305 13.85 -2.18 -39.12
CA HIS A 305 13.53 -3.11 -38.05
C HIS A 305 14.17 -2.72 -36.71
N ALA A 306 13.98 -3.55 -35.68
CA ALA A 306 14.47 -3.31 -34.34
C ALA A 306 16.01 -3.41 -34.26
N PHE A 307 16.63 -2.33 -33.81
CA PHE A 307 17.99 -2.28 -33.32
C PHE A 307 18.00 -2.61 -31.82
N TYR A 308 19.04 -3.34 -31.40
CA TYR A 308 19.27 -3.71 -30.01
C TYR A 308 20.59 -3.09 -29.60
N LEU A 309 20.53 -2.01 -28.82
CA LEU A 309 21.65 -1.11 -28.57
C LEU A 309 22.01 -1.14 -27.08
N PRO A 310 22.93 -2.02 -26.66
CA PRO A 310 23.54 -1.91 -25.35
C PRO A 310 24.39 -0.65 -25.24
N SER A 311 24.36 -0.02 -24.07
CA SER A 311 25.14 1.18 -23.74
C SER A 311 25.77 1.05 -22.36
N ASP A 312 26.89 1.74 -22.20
CA ASP A 312 27.50 2.12 -20.93
C ASP A 312 27.15 3.60 -20.74
N GLU A 313 26.26 3.91 -19.79
CA GLU A 313 25.77 5.27 -19.57
C GLU A 313 26.42 5.95 -18.35
N ASP A 314 27.13 5.22 -17.49
CA ASP A 314 27.88 5.78 -16.35
C ASP A 314 29.40 5.91 -16.57
N GLY A 315 29.90 5.34 -17.67
CA GLY A 315 31.28 5.47 -18.14
C GLY A 315 32.28 4.54 -17.42
N ASP A 316 31.82 3.42 -16.89
CA ASP A 316 32.65 2.45 -16.14
C ASP A 316 33.21 1.28 -17.00
N ASP A 317 33.05 1.36 -18.32
CA ASP A 317 33.35 0.33 -19.31
C ASP A 317 32.48 -0.94 -19.18
N ARG A 318 31.31 -0.84 -18.52
CA ARG A 318 30.29 -1.89 -18.41
C ARG A 318 28.96 -1.46 -19.02
N LEU A 319 28.29 -2.43 -19.63
CA LEU A 319 26.97 -2.25 -20.21
C LEU A 319 25.93 -2.30 -19.09
N ASP A 320 25.26 -1.18 -18.88
CA ASP A 320 24.23 -0.96 -17.84
C ASP A 320 22.83 -0.78 -18.44
N HIS A 321 22.73 -0.46 -19.73
CA HIS A 321 21.45 -0.22 -20.41
C HIS A 321 21.31 -0.99 -21.72
N ILE A 322 20.05 -1.24 -22.11
CA ILE A 322 19.68 -1.74 -23.44
C ILE A 322 18.55 -0.89 -24.00
N THR A 323 18.79 -0.28 -25.15
CA THR A 323 17.78 0.48 -25.90
C THR A 323 17.38 -0.27 -27.16
N LEU A 324 16.09 -0.55 -27.29
CA LEU A 324 15.49 -1.06 -28.52
C LEU A 324 14.91 0.12 -29.30
N TYR A 325 15.28 0.23 -30.58
CA TYR A 325 14.74 1.25 -31.47
C TYR A 325 14.24 0.62 -32.77
N SER A 326 13.05 0.99 -33.23
CA SER A 326 12.60 0.63 -34.58
C SER A 326 11.84 1.78 -35.23
N SER A 327 12.19 2.11 -36.47
CA SER A 327 11.39 3.03 -37.29
C SER A 327 10.03 2.44 -37.68
N MET A 328 9.92 1.10 -37.80
CA MET A 328 8.63 0.40 -37.94
C MET A 328 7.77 0.46 -36.67
N GLY A 329 8.37 0.78 -35.53
CA GLY A 329 7.70 0.86 -34.23
C GLY A 329 7.16 -0.48 -33.72
N PHE A 330 6.71 -0.45 -32.48
CA PHE A 330 6.27 -1.58 -31.69
C PHE A 330 4.78 -1.42 -31.37
N GLU A 331 3.97 -2.19 -32.06
CA GLU A 331 2.53 -2.34 -31.80
C GLU A 331 2.25 -2.94 -30.40
N PRO A 332 1.01 -2.86 -29.86
CA PRO A 332 0.69 -3.31 -28.51
C PRO A 332 1.11 -4.75 -28.19
N GLU A 333 1.07 -5.66 -29.17
CA GLU A 333 1.56 -7.04 -28.98
C GLU A 333 3.07 -7.10 -28.75
N HIS A 334 3.84 -6.29 -29.48
CA HIS A 334 5.28 -6.15 -29.26
C HIS A 334 5.54 -5.54 -27.88
N GLN A 335 4.78 -4.51 -27.50
CA GLN A 335 4.90 -3.87 -26.19
C GLN A 335 4.61 -4.86 -25.05
N ASN A 336 3.58 -5.69 -25.18
CA ASN A 336 3.29 -6.74 -24.20
C ASN A 336 4.38 -7.82 -24.12
N ALA A 337 5.00 -8.18 -25.24
CA ALA A 337 6.14 -9.10 -25.24
C ALA A 337 7.39 -8.49 -24.60
N LEU A 338 7.74 -7.26 -25.01
CA LEU A 338 8.87 -6.52 -24.47
C LEU A 338 8.67 -6.19 -22.99
N GLY A 339 7.45 -5.90 -22.54
CA GLY A 339 7.14 -5.74 -21.10
C GLY A 339 7.31 -7.03 -20.27
N ARG A 340 7.36 -8.19 -20.90
CA ARG A 340 7.64 -9.49 -20.27
C ARG A 340 9.10 -9.93 -20.43
N LEU A 341 9.93 -9.14 -21.13
CA LEU A 341 11.35 -9.40 -21.29
C LEU A 341 12.08 -8.99 -19.99
N THR A 342 12.09 -9.88 -19.01
CA THR A 342 12.66 -9.60 -17.68
C THR A 342 14.06 -10.18 -17.49
N THR A 343 14.47 -11.17 -18.28
CA THR A 343 15.71 -11.91 -18.00
C THR A 343 16.43 -12.26 -19.30
N LEU A 344 17.74 -12.02 -19.35
CA LEU A 344 18.64 -12.51 -20.39
C LEU A 344 19.46 -13.68 -19.84
N TYR A 345 19.14 -14.87 -20.31
CA TYR A 345 19.82 -16.08 -19.86
C TYR A 345 21.27 -16.12 -20.31
N GLY A 346 22.17 -16.25 -19.34
CA GLY A 346 23.60 -16.32 -19.55
C GLY A 346 23.97 -17.52 -20.42
N ARG A 347 24.85 -17.31 -21.41
CA ARG A 347 25.45 -18.41 -22.19
C ARG A 347 26.90 -18.62 -21.78
N ARG A 348 27.34 -19.89 -21.80
CA ARG A 348 28.74 -20.31 -21.54
C ARG A 348 29.25 -19.93 -20.13
N GLY A 349 28.44 -20.17 -19.09
CA GLY A 349 28.84 -19.98 -17.69
C GLY A 349 28.82 -18.53 -17.18
N LYS A 350 28.31 -17.58 -17.97
CA LYS A 350 27.97 -16.24 -17.50
C LYS A 350 26.68 -16.28 -16.66
N PRO A 351 26.54 -15.42 -15.63
CA PRO A 351 25.30 -15.31 -14.86
C PRO A 351 24.16 -14.75 -15.73
N ASP A 352 22.93 -15.02 -15.31
CA ASP A 352 21.75 -14.38 -15.88
C ASP A 352 21.76 -12.88 -15.56
N LEU A 353 21.23 -12.08 -16.48
CA LEU A 353 21.02 -10.64 -16.29
C LEU A 353 19.53 -10.37 -16.19
N GLU A 354 19.13 -9.65 -15.17
CA GLU A 354 17.76 -9.16 -15.04
C GLU A 354 17.62 -7.83 -15.79
N LEU A 355 16.44 -7.60 -16.35
CA LEU A 355 16.09 -6.41 -17.10
C LEU A 355 14.95 -5.70 -16.40
N MET A 356 15.17 -4.43 -16.05
CA MET A 356 14.12 -3.55 -15.54
C MET A 356 13.68 -2.61 -16.65
N LEU A 357 12.42 -2.76 -17.10
CA LEU A 357 11.83 -1.86 -18.09
C LEU A 357 11.72 -0.44 -17.51
N LEU A 358 12.50 0.49 -18.08
CA LEU A 358 12.47 1.90 -17.68
C LEU A 358 11.33 2.67 -18.35
N GLY A 359 10.96 2.29 -19.58
CA GLY A 359 9.85 2.90 -20.27
C GLY A 359 9.77 2.57 -21.76
N MET A 360 8.65 2.97 -22.36
CA MET A 360 8.37 2.86 -23.79
C MET A 360 7.87 4.22 -24.31
N THR A 361 8.42 4.71 -25.42
CA THR A 361 8.09 6.04 -25.96
C THR A 361 8.02 6.06 -27.49
N VAL A 362 7.22 6.99 -28.02
CA VAL A 362 7.12 7.29 -29.45
C VAL A 362 8.38 8.00 -29.95
N HIS A 363 8.88 8.95 -29.17
CA HIS A 363 9.99 9.80 -29.58
C HIS A 363 11.28 9.42 -28.86
N PRO A 364 12.41 9.32 -29.58
CA PRO A 364 13.71 9.09 -28.96
C PRO A 364 14.11 10.18 -27.95
N ASP A 365 13.63 11.41 -28.15
CA ASP A 365 13.81 12.55 -27.24
C ASP A 365 12.91 12.47 -25.98
N GLY A 366 11.97 11.52 -25.92
CA GLY A 366 10.97 11.39 -24.86
C GLY A 366 11.44 10.66 -23.60
N THR A 367 12.65 10.13 -23.59
CA THR A 367 13.29 9.59 -22.38
C THR A 367 14.37 10.56 -21.92
N PRO A 368 14.25 11.18 -20.73
CA PRO A 368 15.35 11.93 -20.13
C PRO A 368 16.61 11.05 -20.10
N GLU A 369 17.78 11.64 -20.37
CA GLU A 369 19.08 10.96 -20.21
C GLU A 369 19.27 9.73 -21.12
N ASN A 370 18.86 9.80 -22.40
CA ASN A 370 19.20 8.76 -23.39
C ASN A 370 20.35 9.20 -24.31
N PRO A 371 21.61 8.82 -24.02
CA PRO A 371 22.74 9.18 -24.87
C PRO A 371 22.68 8.49 -26.24
N VAL A 372 22.06 7.31 -26.33
CA VAL A 372 22.04 6.47 -27.55
C VAL A 372 21.19 7.09 -28.66
N THR A 373 20.15 7.85 -28.32
CA THR A 373 19.28 8.52 -29.29
C THR A 373 19.40 10.04 -29.28
N GLY A 374 20.43 10.57 -28.63
CA GLY A 374 20.72 12.00 -28.58
C GLY A 374 21.23 12.55 -29.92
N LYS A 375 21.23 13.88 -30.05
CA LYS A 375 21.86 14.57 -31.19
C LYS A 375 23.34 14.74 -30.91
N SER A 376 24.19 14.22 -31.79
CA SER A 376 25.64 14.44 -31.75
C SER A 376 26.13 15.03 -33.08
N ARG A 377 27.25 15.75 -33.02
CA ARG A 377 28.00 16.23 -34.19
C ARG A 377 29.27 15.41 -34.45
N GLU A 378 29.63 14.54 -33.51
CA GLU A 378 30.83 13.72 -33.53
C GLU A 378 30.47 12.24 -33.42
N TRP A 379 31.14 11.41 -34.22
CA TRP A 379 30.92 9.97 -34.26
C TRP A 379 32.17 9.27 -33.75
N HIS A 380 32.06 8.56 -32.63
CA HIS A 380 33.16 7.78 -32.04
C HIS A 380 32.86 6.30 -32.19
N SER A 381 33.76 5.56 -32.84
CA SER A 381 33.66 4.10 -32.95
C SER A 381 34.40 3.46 -31.78
N PHE A 382 33.66 2.81 -30.88
CA PHE A 382 34.22 2.06 -29.74
C PHE A 382 34.70 0.64 -30.11
N THR A 383 34.33 0.18 -31.31
CA THR A 383 34.84 -1.06 -31.90
C THR A 383 35.71 -0.72 -33.11
N PRO A 384 36.81 -1.47 -33.36
CA PRO A 384 37.51 -1.34 -34.64
C PRO A 384 36.53 -1.67 -35.77
N TYR A 385 36.37 -0.75 -36.73
CA TYR A 385 35.82 -1.11 -38.03
C TYR A 385 36.84 -2.05 -38.69
N LEU A 386 36.45 -3.30 -38.94
CA LEU A 386 37.21 -4.21 -39.81
C LEU A 386 36.77 -4.03 -41.26
#